data_AF-A0A2S9T1E8-F1
#
_entry.id   AF-A0A2S9T1E8-F1
#
_cell.length_a   1.000
_cell.length_b   1.000
_cell.length_c   1.000
_cell.angle_alpha   90.00
_cell.angle_beta   90.00
_cell.angle_gamma   90.00
#
_symmetry.space_group_name_H-M   'P 1'
#
loop_
_entity.id
_entity.type
_entity.pdbx_description
1 polymer ?
#
loop_
_entity_poly.entity_id
_entity_poly.type
_entity_poly.pdbx_seq_one_letter_code
_entity_poly.pdbx_strand_id
1 'polypeptide(L)'
;MVVERFSQNLINTGIFRIYIAIGFFATIIFFTFNAELFSPLQMLFGAILVTVTLKGFSNLMLSFIVNNFSLEQKRMDFDNRYNEDKINLLLNQLATKDMTGHKENEELSNEQLTQKVVNDDKKVEAAS
;
A
#
# COMPACT_ATOMS: atom_id res chain seq x y z
N MET A 1 -16.51 1.77 1.28
CA MET A 1 -15.05 1.57 1.25
C MET A 1 -14.42 2.19 -0.01
N VAL A 2 -13.10 2.44 -0.02
CA VAL A 2 -12.37 2.93 -1.22
C VAL A 2 -12.48 1.95 -2.39
N VAL A 3 -12.37 0.64 -2.11
CA VAL A 3 -12.45 -0.43 -3.11
C VAL A 3 -13.83 -0.52 -3.78
N GLU A 4 -14.92 -0.36 -3.02
CA GLU A 4 -16.28 -0.33 -3.58
C GLU A 4 -16.51 0.87 -4.49
N ARG A 5 -16.05 2.07 -4.08
CA ARG A 5 -16.16 3.28 -4.90
C ARG A 5 -15.36 3.14 -6.19
N PHE A 6 -14.17 2.54 -6.12
CA PHE A 6 -13.34 2.24 -7.30
C PHE A 6 -14.03 1.24 -8.23
N SER A 7 -14.52 0.11 -7.70
CA SER A 7 -15.23 -0.90 -8.50
C SER A 7 -16.48 -0.33 -9.16
N GLN A 8 -17.29 0.43 -8.42
CA GLN A 8 -18.47 1.11 -8.98
C GLN A 8 -18.07 2.11 -10.06
N ASN A 9 -17.02 2.92 -9.84
CA ASN A 9 -16.57 3.88 -10.85
C ASN A 9 -16.06 3.17 -12.11
N LEU A 10 -15.32 2.07 -11.95
CA LEU A 10 -14.81 1.27 -13.06
C LEU A 10 -15.93 0.60 -13.87
N ILE A 11 -16.95 0.05 -13.20
CA ILE A 11 -18.14 -0.49 -13.87
C ILE A 11 -18.88 0.64 -14.61
N ASN A 12 -19.00 1.81 -13.98
CA ASN A 12 -19.75 2.95 -14.51
C ASN A 12 -19.04 3.63 -15.70
N THR A 13 -17.71 3.48 -15.81
CA THR A 13 -16.97 3.93 -17.01
C THR A 13 -17.39 3.18 -18.29
N GLY A 14 -18.05 2.02 -18.16
CA GLY A 14 -18.54 1.26 -19.31
C GLY A 14 -17.43 0.61 -20.15
N ILE A 15 -16.17 0.60 -19.68
CA ILE A 15 -15.03 0.05 -20.42
C ILE A 15 -15.24 -1.43 -20.78
N PHE A 16 -15.88 -2.20 -19.90
CA PHE A 16 -16.25 -3.59 -20.15
C PHE A 16 -17.30 -3.75 -21.25
N ARG A 17 -18.19 -2.76 -21.44
CA ARG A 17 -19.16 -2.77 -22.55
C ARG A 17 -18.48 -2.51 -23.88
N ILE A 18 -17.51 -1.59 -23.90
CA ILE A 18 -16.69 -1.30 -25.09
C ILE A 18 -15.86 -2.52 -25.47
N TYR A 19 -15.24 -3.20 -24.50
CA TYR A 19 -14.51 -4.45 -24.73
C TYR A 19 -15.40 -5.52 -25.38
N ILE A 20 -16.60 -5.76 -24.84
CA ILE A 20 -17.56 -6.72 -25.41
C ILE A 20 -17.99 -6.28 -26.82
N ALA A 21 -18.25 -5.00 -27.03
CA ALA A 21 -18.65 -4.47 -28.34
C ALA A 21 -17.56 -4.67 -29.40
N ILE A 22 -16.30 -4.37 -29.08
CA ILE A 22 -15.16 -4.57 -29.99
C ILE A 22 -15.06 -6.05 -30.39
N GLY A 23 -15.15 -6.96 -29.42
CA GLY A 23 -15.10 -8.39 -29.72
C GLY A 23 -16.30 -8.89 -30.52
N PHE A 24 -17.50 -8.35 -30.28
CA PHE A 24 -18.68 -8.65 -31.08
C PHE A 24 -18.48 -8.21 -32.54
N PHE A 25 -18.03 -6.98 -32.78
CA PHE A 25 -17.72 -6.51 -34.14
C PHE A 25 -16.62 -7.32 -34.80
N ALA A 26 -15.54 -7.66 -34.08
CA ALA A 26 -14.49 -8.53 -34.59
C ALA A 26 -15.03 -9.91 -35.01
N THR A 27 -15.98 -10.46 -34.26
CA THR A 27 -16.63 -11.75 -34.56
C THR A 27 -17.48 -11.67 -35.82
N ILE A 28 -18.24 -10.59 -36.01
CA ILE A 28 -19.00 -10.35 -37.24
C ILE A 28 -18.06 -10.22 -38.44
N ILE A 29 -16.99 -9.44 -38.30
CA ILE A 29 -15.99 -9.27 -39.36
C ILE A 29 -15.37 -10.62 -39.72
N PHE A 30 -14.99 -11.42 -38.73
CA PHE A 30 -14.45 -12.77 -38.92
C PHE A 30 -15.41 -13.67 -39.72
N PHE A 31 -16.68 -13.72 -39.34
CA PHE A 31 -17.67 -14.51 -40.07
C PHE A 31 -17.96 -13.98 -41.47
N THR A 32 -17.90 -12.67 -41.67
CA THR A 32 -18.11 -12.04 -42.98
C THR A 32 -16.99 -12.42 -43.95
N PHE A 33 -15.73 -12.37 -43.51
CA PHE A 33 -14.60 -12.79 -44.35
C PHE A 33 -14.55 -14.30 -44.61
N ASN A 34 -15.11 -15.10 -43.71
CA ASN A 34 -15.14 -16.56 -43.82
C ASN A 34 -16.54 -17.07 -44.17
N ALA A 35 -17.34 -16.29 -44.90
CA ALA A 35 -18.76 -16.58 -45.09
C ALA A 35 -19.04 -17.90 -45.83
N GLU A 36 -18.11 -18.34 -46.67
CA GLU A 36 -18.21 -19.60 -47.41
C GLU A 36 -18.00 -20.85 -46.52
N LEU A 37 -17.33 -20.69 -45.38
CA LEU A 37 -16.96 -21.79 -44.48
C LEU A 37 -18.03 -22.09 -43.43
N PHE A 38 -18.96 -21.17 -43.18
CA PHE A 38 -19.92 -21.27 -42.09
C PHE A 38 -21.34 -21.09 -42.61
N SER A 39 -22.26 -21.91 -42.12
CA SER A 39 -23.69 -21.67 -42.38
C SER A 39 -24.20 -20.45 -41.57
N PRO A 40 -25.26 -19.77 -42.03
CA PRO A 40 -25.85 -18.65 -41.28
C PRO A 40 -26.23 -19.02 -39.84
N LEU A 41 -26.69 -20.26 -39.61
CA LEU A 41 -27.04 -20.76 -38.28
C LEU A 41 -25.79 -20.88 -37.39
N GLN A 42 -24.69 -21.42 -37.93
CA GLN A 42 -23.42 -21.54 -37.22
C GLN A 42 -22.84 -20.17 -36.86
N MET A 43 -22.93 -19.18 -37.76
CA MET A 43 -22.50 -17.81 -37.47
C MET A 43 -23.30 -17.20 -36.31
N LEU A 44 -24.62 -17.42 -36.29
CA LEU A 44 -25.49 -16.94 -35.22
C LEU A 44 -25.10 -17.55 -33.86
N PHE A 45 -25.00 -18.89 -33.81
CA PHE A 45 -24.59 -19.58 -32.58
C PHE A 45 -23.17 -19.21 -32.17
N GLY A 46 -22.25 -19.08 -33.13
CA GLY A 46 -20.88 -18.66 -32.88
C GLY A 46 -20.80 -17.25 -32.31
N ALA A 47 -21.54 -16.29 -32.87
CA ALA A 47 -21.60 -14.92 -32.36
C ALA A 47 -22.17 -14.86 -30.93
N ILE A 48 -23.23 -15.63 -30.65
CA ILE A 48 -23.79 -15.73 -29.28
C ILE A 48 -22.75 -16.34 -28.33
N LEU A 49 -22.12 -17.44 -28.71
CA LEU A 49 -21.14 -18.15 -27.89
C LEU A 49 -19.92 -17.29 -27.58
N VAL A 50 -19.37 -16.59 -28.57
CA VAL A 50 -18.26 -15.66 -28.37
C VAL A 50 -18.67 -14.50 -27.46
N THR A 51 -19.87 -13.95 -27.65
CA THR A 51 -20.35 -12.83 -26.83
C THR A 51 -20.56 -13.24 -25.36
N VAL A 52 -21.13 -14.41 -25.10
CA VAL A 52 -21.29 -14.96 -23.75
C VAL A 52 -19.93 -15.20 -23.11
N THR A 53 -18.98 -15.76 -23.86
CA THR A 53 -17.62 -16.01 -23.39
C THR A 53 -16.91 -14.70 -23.03
N LEU A 54 -16.97 -13.68 -23.90
CA LEU A 54 -16.41 -12.35 -23.63
C LEU A 54 -17.04 -11.67 -22.42
N LYS A 55 -18.35 -11.82 -22.25
CA LYS A 55 -19.06 -11.30 -21.07
C LYS A 55 -18.58 -11.98 -19.79
N GLY A 56 -18.35 -13.30 -19.83
CA GLY A 56 -17.74 -14.05 -18.73
C GLY A 56 -16.32 -13.56 -18.43
N PHE A 57 -15.51 -13.36 -19.47
CA PHE A 57 -14.13 -12.87 -19.34
C PHE A 57 -14.08 -11.45 -18.76
N SER A 58 -15.01 -10.57 -19.13
CA SER A 58 -15.16 -9.24 -18.55
C SER A 58 -15.36 -9.27 -17.03
N ASN A 59 -16.20 -10.18 -16.54
CA ASN A 59 -16.43 -10.33 -15.10
C ASN A 59 -15.19 -10.88 -14.36
N LEU A 60 -14.46 -11.81 -14.98
CA LEU A 60 -13.18 -12.29 -14.45
C LEU A 60 -12.13 -11.18 -14.41
N MET A 61 -12.05 -10.36 -15.45
CA MET A 61 -11.13 -9.24 -15.53
C MET A 61 -11.43 -8.20 -14.44
N LEU A 62 -12.71 -7.87 -14.22
CA LEU A 62 -13.12 -7.00 -13.10
C LEU A 62 -12.67 -7.58 -11.75
N SER A 63 -12.88 -8.87 -11.53
CA SER A 63 -12.48 -9.56 -10.29
C SER A 63 -10.97 -9.48 -10.08
N PHE A 64 -10.18 -9.67 -11.15
CA PHE A 64 -8.74 -9.57 -11.10
C PHE A 64 -8.25 -8.14 -10.80
N ILE A 65 -8.86 -7.13 -11.42
CA ILE A 65 -8.53 -5.72 -11.19
C ILE A 65 -8.81 -5.34 -9.73
N VAL A 66 -9.97 -5.74 -9.19
CA VAL A 66 -10.33 -5.49 -7.79
C VAL A 66 -9.35 -6.19 -6.84
N ASN A 67 -8.98 -7.45 -7.12
CA ASN A 67 -8.04 -8.20 -6.29
C ASN A 67 -6.64 -7.57 -6.26
N ASN A 68 -6.11 -7.15 -7.42
CA ASN A 68 -4.80 -6.49 -7.49
C ASN A 68 -4.80 -5.13 -6.78
N PHE A 69 -5.88 -4.36 -6.90
CA PHE A 69 -6.01 -3.10 -6.18
C PHE A 69 -6.03 -3.31 -4.66
N SER A 70 -6.73 -4.36 -4.18
CA SER A 70 -6.73 -4.70 -2.76
C SER A 70 -5.35 -5.16 -2.26
N LEU A 71 -4.54 -5.82 -3.09
CA LEU A 71 -3.19 -6.24 -2.72
C LEU A 71 -2.26 -5.03 -2.57
N GLU A 72 -2.31 -4.08 -3.49
CA GLU A 72 -1.54 -2.84 -3.39
C GLU A 72 -1.93 -2.04 -2.14
N GLN A 73 -3.22 -1.97 -1.84
CA GLN A 73 -3.71 -1.33 -0.63
C GLN A 73 -3.21 -2.03 0.64
N LYS A 74 -3.23 -3.37 0.67
CA LYS A 74 -2.69 -4.15 1.80
C LYS A 74 -1.18 -3.96 1.98
N ARG A 75 -0.43 -3.81 0.88
CA ARG A 75 1.01 -3.56 0.91
C ARG A 75 1.31 -2.17 1.48
N MET A 76 0.58 -1.15 1.03
CA MET A 76 0.69 0.21 1.54
C MET A 76 0.36 0.30 3.04
N ASP A 77 -0.70 -0.40 3.48
CA ASP A 77 -1.05 -0.48 4.89
C ASP A 77 0.05 -1.15 5.73
N PHE A 78 0.75 -2.15 5.17
CA PHE A 78 1.86 -2.83 5.83
C PHE A 78 3.09 -1.92 5.98
N ASP A 79 3.50 -1.23 4.92
CA ASP A 79 4.65 -0.31 4.96
C ASP A 79 4.41 0.85 5.93
N ASN A 80 3.18 1.37 6.00
CA ASN A 80 2.84 2.41 6.97
C ASN A 80 2.97 1.92 8.41
N ARG A 81 2.42 0.73 8.73
CA ARG A 81 2.54 0.15 10.08
C ARG A 81 3.99 -0.12 10.46
N TYR A 82 4.78 -0.65 9.53
CA TYR A 82 6.21 -0.89 9.74
C TYR A 82 6.97 0.40 10.04
N ASN A 83 6.66 1.49 9.32
CA ASN A 83 7.26 2.79 9.58
C ASN A 83 6.78 3.40 10.91
N GLU A 84 5.50 3.27 11.27
CA GLU A 84 4.99 3.69 12.58
C GLU A 84 5.71 2.98 13.72
N ASP A 85 5.86 1.66 13.64
CA ASP A 85 6.56 0.87 14.67
C ASP A 85 8.02 1.31 14.81
N LYS A 86 8.69 1.60 13.68
CA LYS A 86 10.06 2.11 13.69
C LYS A 86 10.16 3.52 14.29
N ILE A 87 9.22 4.41 13.97
CA ILE A 87 9.15 5.75 14.56
C ILE A 87 8.92 5.65 16.07
N ASN A 88 8.00 4.79 16.52
CA ASN A 88 7.73 4.56 17.93
C ASN A 88 8.95 4.00 18.67
N LEU A 89 9.69 3.07 18.06
CA LEU A 89 10.95 2.56 18.61
C LEU A 89 11.99 3.68 18.76
N LEU A 90 12.18 4.48 17.71
CA LEU A 90 13.13 5.60 17.72
C LEU A 90 12.72 6.69 18.72
N LEU A 91 11.43 6.99 18.86
CA LEU A 91 10.91 7.91 19.88
C LEU A 91 11.15 7.39 21.29
N ASN A 92 10.94 6.11 21.52
CA ASN A 92 11.20 5.50 22.83
C ASN A 92 12.69 5.47 23.15
N GLN A 93 13.54 5.18 22.15
CA GLN A 93 15.00 5.29 22.27
C GLN A 93 15.46 6.72 22.52
N LEU A 94 14.83 7.72 21.91
CA LEU A 94 15.14 9.12 22.12
C LEU A 94 14.72 9.57 23.52
N ALA A 95 13.51 9.22 23.96
CA ALA A 95 13.02 9.50 25.31
C ALA A 95 13.91 8.85 26.39
N THR A 96 14.34 7.60 26.18
CA THR A 96 15.27 6.93 27.10
C THR A 96 16.68 7.53 27.05
N LYS A 97 17.17 7.93 25.87
CA LYS A 97 18.46 8.60 25.72
C LYS A 97 18.48 9.99 26.38
N ASP A 98 17.41 10.76 26.27
CA ASP A 98 17.27 12.06 26.93
C ASP A 98 17.23 11.90 28.45
N MET A 99 16.52 10.90 28.97
CA MET A 99 16.53 10.58 30.41
C MET A 99 17.90 10.13 30.92
N THR A 100 18.68 9.42 30.09
CA THR A 100 20.02 8.94 30.47
C THR A 100 21.05 10.05 30.38
N GLY A 101 20.97 10.91 29.36
CA GLY A 101 21.82 12.10 29.23
C GLY A 101 21.55 13.13 30.33
N HIS A 102 20.32 13.25 30.84
CA HIS A 102 20.04 14.10 31.99
C HIS A 102 20.70 13.57 33.27
N LYS A 103 20.72 12.23 33.45
CA LYS A 103 21.36 11.57 34.59
C LYS A 103 22.89 11.67 34.55
N GLU A 104 23.52 11.47 33.40
CA GLU A 104 24.98 11.64 33.26
C GLU A 104 25.42 13.07 33.55
N ASN A 105 24.65 14.09 33.12
CA ASN A 105 24.96 15.48 33.41
C ASN A 105 24.74 15.86 34.89
N GLU A 106 23.76 15.25 35.56
CA GLU A 106 23.57 15.41 37.01
C GLU A 106 24.67 14.73 37.83
N GLU A 107 25.13 13.54 37.43
CA GLU A 107 26.25 12.86 38.10
C GLU A 107 27.57 13.61 37.90
N LEU A 108 27.87 14.09 36.69
CA LEU A 108 29.04 14.93 36.40
C LEU A 108 29.02 16.27 37.15
N SER A 109 27.85 16.89 37.30
CA SER A 109 27.71 18.13 38.07
C SER A 109 27.89 17.88 39.57
N ASN A 110 27.39 16.76 40.09
CA ASN A 110 27.53 16.41 41.50
C ASN A 110 28.98 16.05 41.86
N GLU A 111 29.69 15.29 41.02
CA GLU A 111 31.12 14.98 41.24
C GLU A 111 32.01 16.23 41.23
N GLN A 112 31.73 17.20 40.35
CA GLN A 112 32.46 18.47 40.36
C GLN A 112 32.17 19.32 41.60
N LEU A 113 30.95 19.26 42.15
CA LEU A 113 30.60 19.92 43.41
C LEU A 113 31.32 19.28 44.60
N THR A 114 31.36 17.94 44.70
CA THR A 114 32.10 17.25 45.77
C THR A 114 33.59 17.53 45.69
N GLN A 115 34.18 17.55 44.49
CA GLN A 115 35.61 17.82 44.33
C GLN A 115 35.99 19.27 44.67
N LYS A 116 35.07 20.23 44.43
CA LYS A 116 35.26 21.63 44.81
C LYS A 116 35.17 21.84 46.32
N VAL A 117 34.20 21.19 46.99
CA VAL A 117 34.04 21.24 48.46
C VAL A 117 35.27 20.64 49.15
N VAL A 118 35.78 19.50 48.67
CA VAL A 118 37.00 18.86 49.23
C VAL A 118 38.26 19.71 49.06
N ASN A 119 38.35 20.50 47.99
CA ASN A 119 39.49 21.40 47.75
C ASN A 119 39.41 22.69 48.58
N ASP A 120 38.22 23.21 48.84
CA ASP A 120 38.05 24.39 49.70
C ASP A 120 38.31 24.06 51.18
N ASP A 121 37.90 22.87 51.67
CA ASP A 121 38.21 22.42 53.04
C ASP A 121 39.72 22.27 53.29
N LYS A 122 40.47 21.69 52.35
CA LYS A 122 41.94 21.57 52.44
C LYS A 122 42.66 22.92 52.43
N LYS A 123 42.03 23.97 51.88
CA LYS A 123 42.62 25.31 51.80
C LYS A 123 42.46 26.10 53.10
N VAL A 124 41.43 25.78 53.89
CA VAL A 124 41.17 26.37 55.21
C VAL A 124 42.09 25.74 56.27
N GLU A 125 42.36 24.43 56.17
CA GLU A 125 43.25 23.71 57.10
C GLU A 125 44.73 24.11 56.95
N ALA A 126 45.15 24.58 55.78
CA ALA A 126 46.52 25.06 55.52
C ALA A 126 46.76 26.53 55.91
N ALA A 127 45.72 27.26 56.36
CA ALA A 127 45.77 28.68 56.70
C ALA A 127 45.52 28.97 58.19
N SER A 128 45.43 27.94 59.04
CA SER A 128 45.34 28.05 60.50
C SER A 128 46.67 27.75 61.19
#